data_AF-D4ALY6-F1
#
_entry.id   AF-D4ALY6-F1
#
_cell.length_a   1.000
_cell.length_b   1.000
_cell.length_c   1.000
_cell.angle_alpha   90.00
_cell.angle_beta   90.00
_cell.angle_gamma   90.00
#
_symmetry.space_group_name_H-M   'P 1'
#
loop_
_entity.id
_entity.type
_entity.pdbx_description
1 polymer ?
#
loop_
_entity_poly.entity_id
_entity_poly.type
_entity_poly.pdbx_seq_one_letter_code
_entity_poly.pdbx_strand_id
1 'polypeptide(L)' 'MEAENIQIAIAGPVYVDGIPERRSAGTVQWSGKPNMFWWIDRQEGIAAMTFTQVISASDARFEELTTTFERAVYADLTKM' A
#
# COMPACT_ATOMS: atom_id res chain seq x y z
N MET A 1 8.36 -4.30 6.42
CA MET A 1 6.94 -4.72 6.33
C MET A 1 6.64 -5.56 7.57
N GLU A 2 5.90 -5.03 8.54
CA GLU A 2 5.59 -5.70 9.82
C GLU A 2 4.10 -6.05 9.90
N ALA A 3 3.57 -6.73 8.89
CA ALA A 3 2.22 -7.28 8.96
C ALA A 3 2.33 -8.78 9.22
N GLU A 4 1.92 -9.21 10.41
CA GLU A 4 2.06 -10.60 10.85
C GLU A 4 0.95 -11.50 10.28
N ASN A 5 -0.18 -10.91 9.85
CA ASN A 5 -1.33 -11.66 9.34
C ASN A 5 -1.77 -11.15 7.97
N ILE A 6 -1.38 -11.89 6.92
CA ILE A 6 -1.74 -11.61 5.52
C ILE A 6 -2.48 -12.81 4.94
N GLN A 7 -3.62 -12.56 4.30
CA GLN A 7 -4.43 -13.57 3.60
C GLN A 7 -4.59 -13.22 2.12
N ILE A 8 -5.22 -14.09 1.33
CA ILE A 8 -5.53 -13.85 -0.08
C ILE A 8 -7.03 -13.62 -0.26
N ALA A 9 -7.40 -12.47 -0.84
CA ALA A 9 -8.75 -12.13 -1.21
C ALA A 9 -8.94 -12.13 -2.73
N ILE A 10 -10.19 -11.89 -3.19
CA ILE A 10 -10.49 -11.66 -4.60
C ILE A 10 -9.97 -10.27 -4.97
N ALA A 11 -8.70 -10.19 -5.38
CA ALA A 11 -7.97 -9.10 -6.07
C ALA A 11 -6.47 -9.13 -5.73
N GLY A 12 -6.11 -9.66 -4.55
CA GLY A 12 -4.74 -9.68 -4.05
C GLY A 12 -4.67 -10.00 -2.56
N PRO A 13 -3.47 -9.91 -1.95
CA PRO A 13 -3.24 -9.98 -0.53
C PRO A 13 -4.06 -8.95 0.22
N VAL A 14 -4.68 -9.41 1.30
CA VAL A 14 -5.37 -8.59 2.28
C VAL A 14 -4.58 -8.64 3.58
N TYR A 15 -4.33 -7.46 4.15
CA TYR A 15 -3.67 -7.33 5.44
C TYR A 15 -4.75 -7.42 6.51
N VAL A 16 -4.76 -8.51 7.28
CA VAL A 16 -5.79 -8.74 8.29
C VAL A 16 -5.63 -7.76 9.44
N ASP A 17 -4.39 -7.44 9.79
CA ASP A 17 -4.06 -6.41 10.77
C ASP A 17 -3.77 -5.07 10.09
N GLY A 18 -4.07 -3.98 10.81
CA GLY A 18 -3.70 -2.64 10.39
C GLY A 18 -2.21 -2.38 10.59
N ILE A 19 -1.68 -1.45 9.79
CA ILE A 19 -0.34 -0.94 9.90
C ILE A 19 -0.42 0.47 10.51
N PRO A 20 0.18 0.70 11.70
CA PRO A 20 0.19 2.02 12.33
C PRO A 20 0.65 3.13 11.38
N GLU A 21 -0.04 4.27 11.45
CA GLU A 21 0.19 5.47 10.62
C GLU A 21 0.02 5.26 9.11
N ARG A 22 -0.53 4.12 8.69
CA ARG A 22 -0.69 3.72 7.29
C ARG A 22 -2.02 2.98 7.13
N ARG A 23 -2.02 1.88 6.38
CA ARG A 23 -3.19 1.09 5.99
C ARG A 23 -3.94 0.50 7.18
N SER A 24 -5.25 0.65 7.19
CA SER A 24 -6.14 -0.02 8.14
C SER A 24 -6.25 -1.52 7.89
N ALA A 25 -6.74 -2.23 8.90
CA ALA A 25 -7.06 -3.65 8.82
C ALA A 25 -8.05 -3.92 7.66
N GLY A 26 -7.85 -5.03 6.95
CA GLY A 26 -8.65 -5.40 5.78
C GLY A 26 -8.25 -4.70 4.48
N THR A 27 -7.16 -3.92 4.46
CA THR A 27 -6.67 -3.28 3.22
C THR A 27 -6.17 -4.32 2.22
N VAL A 28 -6.66 -4.25 0.99
CA VAL A 28 -6.21 -5.09 -0.13
C VAL A 28 -5.18 -4.33 -0.95
N GLN A 29 -4.13 -5.03 -1.39
CA GLN A 29 -3.06 -4.43 -2.21
C GLN A 29 -2.53 -5.38 -3.27
N TRP A 30 -1.80 -4.85 -4.24
CA TRP A 30 -0.95 -5.65 -5.11
C TRP A 30 0.21 -4.84 -5.70
N SER A 31 1.13 -5.55 -6.34
CA SER A 31 2.25 -4.95 -7.07
C SER A 31 2.35 -5.54 -8.46
N GLY A 32 2.93 -4.78 -9.38
CA GLY A 32 3.13 -5.20 -10.77
C GLY A 32 4.34 -4.55 -11.40
N LYS A 33 4.87 -5.16 -12.46
CA LYS A 33 5.84 -4.48 -13.33
C LYS A 33 5.13 -3.37 -14.13
N PRO A 34 5.80 -2.26 -14.50
CA PRO A 34 7.20 -1.94 -14.26
C PRO A 34 7.37 -1.01 -13.03
N ASN A 35 7.37 -1.58 -11.82
CA ASN A 35 7.30 -0.84 -10.55
C ASN A 35 6.00 -0.03 -10.43
N MET A 36 4.94 -0.79 -10.20
CA MET A 36 3.59 -0.33 -9.90
C MET A 36 3.13 -0.95 -8.59
N PHE A 37 2.45 -0.16 -7.76
CA PHE A 37 1.88 -0.62 -6.51
C PHE A 37 0.55 0.10 -6.27
N TRP A 38 -0.46 -0.62 -5.76
CA TRP A 38 -1.76 -0.05 -5.41
C TRP A 38 -2.32 -0.67 -4.15
N TRP A 39 -3.18 0.07 -3.45
CA TRP A 39 -3.93 -0.41 -2.30
C TRP A 39 -5.32 0.22 -2.22
N ILE A 40 -6.24 -0.49 -1.56
CA ILE A 40 -7.63 -0.07 -1.33
C ILE A 40 -7.96 -0.31 0.14
N ASP A 41 -8.10 0.77 0.88
CA ASP A 41 -8.49 0.82 2.28
C ASP A 41 -9.94 1.28 2.40
N ARG A 42 -10.83 0.32 2.67
CA ARG A 42 -12.26 0.58 2.75
C ARG A 42 -12.68 1.22 4.07
N GLN A 43 -11.85 1.12 5.11
CA GLN A 43 -12.17 1.67 6.42
C GLN A 43 -12.00 3.20 6.39
N GLU A 44 -10.89 3.67 5.83
CA GLU A 44 -10.61 5.10 5.68
C GLU A 44 -11.19 5.70 4.39
N GLY A 45 -11.73 4.86 3.49
CA GLY A 45 -12.27 5.31 2.20
C GLY A 45 -11.18 5.77 1.22
N ILE A 46 -9.96 5.22 1.34
CA ILE A 46 -8.78 5.62 0.58
C ILE A 46 -8.45 4.55 -0.46
N ALA A 47 -8.16 4.98 -1.69
CA ALA A 47 -7.49 4.17 -2.70
C ALA A 47 -6.36 4.99 -3.31
N ALA A 48 -5.21 4.36 -3.50
CA ALA A 48 -4.03 5.05 -4.00
C ALA A 48 -3.08 4.11 -4.76
N MET A 49 -2.22 4.72 -5.58
CA MET A 49 -1.33 4.01 -6.48
C MET A 49 -0.03 4.77 -6.74
N THR A 50 1.08 4.04 -6.79
CA THR A 50 2.39 4.55 -7.24
C THR A 50 2.75 3.82 -8.52
N PHE A 51 2.59 4.47 -9.67
CA PHE A 51 2.82 3.86 -10.98
C PHE A 51 3.99 4.54 -11.68
N THR A 52 5.00 3.74 -12.04
CA THR A 52 6.17 4.22 -12.79
C THR A 52 6.31 3.46 -14.10
N GLN A 53 7.36 3.78 -14.86
CA GLN A 53 7.75 3.07 -16.09
C GLN A 53 9.18 2.52 -15.95
N VAL A 54 9.54 2.03 -14.76
CA VAL A 54 10.90 1.58 -14.44
C VAL A 54 10.92 0.07 -14.21
N ILE A 55 11.59 -0.67 -15.10
CA ILE A 55 11.83 -2.10 -14.89
C ILE A 55 13.11 -2.27 -14.10
N SER A 56 12.99 -2.30 -12.78
CA SER A 56 14.10 -2.58 -11.87
C SER A 56 13.60 -3.50 -10.76
N ALA A 57 14.20 -4.69 -10.65
CA ALA A 57 13.85 -5.65 -9.61
C ALA A 57 14.38 -5.15 -8.26
N SER A 58 13.55 -5.25 -7.22
CA SER A 58 13.91 -4.84 -5.85
C SER A 58 14.46 -3.40 -5.79
N ASP A 59 13.84 -2.47 -6.51
CA ASP A 59 14.27 -1.06 -6.55
C ASP A 59 13.95 -0.35 -5.23
N ALA A 60 14.98 -0.18 -4.40
CA ALA A 60 14.88 0.50 -3.10
C ALA A 60 14.31 1.92 -3.21
N ARG A 61 14.53 2.63 -4.34
CA ARG A 61 13.98 3.98 -4.53
C ARG A 61 12.48 3.94 -4.78
N PHE A 62 11.99 2.89 -5.44
CA PHE A 62 10.55 2.69 -5.63
C PHE A 62 9.86 2.32 -4.31
N GLU A 63 10.52 1.51 -3.47
CA GLU A 63 10.05 1.20 -2.12
C GLU A 63 9.99 2.46 -1.24
N GLU A 64 11.06 3.27 -1.23
CA GLU A 64 11.12 4.53 -0.50
C GLU A 64 10.04 5.51 -0.96
N LEU A 65 9.91 5.70 -2.28
CA LEU A 65 8.86 6.53 -2.88
C LEU A 65 7.47 6.08 -2.43
N THR A 66 7.17 4.79 -2.57
CA THR A 66 5.84 4.23 -2.26
C THR A 66 5.54 4.34 -0.78
N THR A 67 6.50 4.06 0.09
CA THR A 67 6.34 4.16 1.55
C THR A 67 6.14 5.61 1.99
N THR A 68 6.90 6.54 1.41
CA THR A 68 6.78 7.98 1.71
C THR A 68 5.42 8.51 1.25
N PHE A 69 5.01 8.14 0.04
CA PHE A 69 3.70 8.52 -0.51
C PHE A 69 2.55 7.95 0.33
N GLU A 70 2.61 6.67 0.70
CA GLU A 70 1.62 6.02 1.58
C GLU A 70 1.45 6.81 2.89
N ARG A 71 2.54 7.11 3.60
CA ARG A 71 2.47 7.87 4.86
C ARG A 71 1.88 9.27 4.66
N ALA A 72 2.22 9.95 3.56
CA ALA A 72 1.70 11.27 3.26
C ALA A 72 0.18 11.24 2.99
N VAL A 73 -0.31 10.25 2.24
CA VAL A 73 -1.75 10.07 1.97
C VAL A 73 -2.53 9.91 3.27
N TYR A 74 -2.10 9.02 4.17
CA TYR A 74 -2.79 8.84 5.44
C TYR A 74 -2.66 10.06 6.34
N ALA A 75 -1.49 10.68 6.41
CA ALA A 75 -1.28 11.87 7.24
C ALA A 75 -2.10 13.09 6.80
N ASP A 76 -2.52 13.17 5.53
CA ASP A 76 -3.34 14.26 4.99
C ASP A 76 -4.84 13.95 5.04
N LEU A 77 -5.22 12.71 4.71
CA LEU A 77 -6.63 12.35 4.50
C LEU A 77 -7.34 11.80 5.75
N THR A 78 -6.63 11.37 6.80
CA THR A 78 -7.26 10.80 8.00
C THR A 78 -7.23 11.71 9.23
N LYS A 79 -6.63 12.91 9.12
CA LYS A 79 -6.71 13.92 10.19
C LYS A 79 -8.07 14.62 10.14
N MET A 80 -8.86 14.47 11.20
CA MET A 80 -10.00 15.34 11.53
C MET A 80 -9.53 16.58 12.27
#